data_AF-A0A3N6P1Z4-F1
#
_entry.id   AF-A0A3N6P1Z4-F1
#
_cell.length_a   1.000
_cell.length_b   1.000
_cell.length_c   1.000
_cell.angle_alpha   90.00
_cell.angle_beta   90.00
_cell.angle_gamma   90.00
#
_symmetry.space_group_name_H-M   'P 1'
#
loop_
_entity.id
_entity.type
_entity.pdbx_description
1 polymer ?
#
loop_
_entity_poly.entity_id
_entity_poly.type
_entity_poly.pdbx_seq_one_letter_code
_entity_poly.pdbx_strand_id
1 'polypeptide(L)'
;MARPLRFRYSPATWSEQRVRQEILQPLRSNIGARTIAPWFDIGTDWETHRFEMKNGDIALFARNDEEAYWMGNTETPSSLWKTNKFAWTDVPYHVSRWAQRELLATLHEEDRWLEDYPHISWYFLPVFMSKDGRESTRAFFREHAAGFPDAGRREATRFFEEFFATGVLDEYRHVMSGKLGTSNHVDRVRMSAAMGEFIAAKILTDADYEITPEIEVTTGHSLDYRAEDSATNILVEVTRPQPPKNRAAAGPVAAVRDTAETKVNGQLAEHGGGAVLFVDCSSFRDDVWNAVRGEQPDVRHRPAVVYRARPDGHVEGYRKGSVPIELEDAIGFLN
;
A
#
# COMPACT_ATOMS: atom_id res chain seq x y z
N MET A 1 -17.28 -0.10 4.40
CA MET A 1 -15.95 -0.30 3.78
C MET A 1 -14.90 0.26 4.69
N ALA A 2 -14.00 -0.60 5.14
CA ALA A 2 -12.79 -0.21 5.83
C ALA A 2 -11.95 0.72 4.95
N ARG A 3 -11.27 1.69 5.57
CA ARG A 3 -10.46 2.69 4.86
C ARG A 3 -9.19 2.94 5.67
N PRO A 4 -8.09 3.38 5.02
CA PRO A 4 -6.89 3.81 5.73
C PRO A 4 -7.20 4.84 6.82
N LEU A 5 -6.36 4.87 7.85
CA LEU A 5 -6.43 5.87 8.91
C LEU A 5 -6.43 7.29 8.34
N ARG A 6 -7.36 8.10 8.84
CA ARG A 6 -7.56 9.50 8.46
C ARG A 6 -8.01 10.29 9.68
N PHE A 7 -7.64 11.57 9.69
CA PHE A 7 -8.07 12.48 10.73
C PHE A 7 -9.55 12.82 10.57
N ARG A 8 -10.18 13.10 11.69
CA ARG A 8 -11.50 13.72 11.78
C ARG A 8 -11.35 15.09 12.41
N TYR A 9 -11.91 16.10 11.78
CA TYR A 9 -11.81 17.49 12.21
C TYR A 9 -13.07 17.94 12.94
N SER A 10 -12.89 18.62 14.07
CA SER A 10 -13.94 19.28 14.82
C SER A 10 -13.60 20.77 14.99
N PRO A 11 -14.39 21.71 14.43
CA PRO A 11 -14.20 23.15 14.63
C PRO A 11 -14.80 23.64 15.97
N ALA A 12 -15.13 22.72 16.88
CA ALA A 12 -15.75 23.07 18.15
C ALA A 12 -14.69 23.16 19.23
N THR A 13 -14.90 24.02 20.22
CA THR A 13 -14.07 24.04 21.42
C THR A 13 -14.33 22.80 22.27
N TRP A 14 -13.25 22.21 22.79
CA TRP A 14 -13.29 21.02 23.63
C TRP A 14 -12.67 21.32 25.00
N SER A 15 -13.49 21.32 26.05
CA SER A 15 -12.97 21.33 27.42
C SER A 15 -12.58 19.92 27.85
N GLU A 16 -11.73 19.81 28.88
CA GLU A 16 -11.37 18.53 29.48
C GLU A 16 -12.61 17.72 29.93
N GLN A 17 -13.59 18.41 30.52
CA GLN A 17 -14.84 17.79 30.91
C GLN A 17 -15.60 17.21 29.71
N ARG A 18 -15.61 17.95 28.59
CA ARG A 18 -16.27 17.51 27.36
C ARG A 18 -15.57 16.30 26.75
N VAL A 19 -14.24 16.28 26.68
CA VAL A 19 -13.47 15.11 26.24
C VAL A 19 -13.82 13.89 27.09
N ARG A 20 -13.88 14.05 28.42
CA ARG A 20 -14.24 12.96 29.32
C ARG A 20 -15.65 12.43 29.09
N GLN A 21 -16.64 13.31 28.91
CA GLN A 21 -18.05 12.93 28.80
C GLN A 21 -18.44 12.45 27.40
N GLU A 22 -17.94 13.11 26.35
CA GLU A 22 -18.35 12.87 24.96
C GLU A 22 -17.42 11.93 24.17
N ILE A 23 -16.20 11.67 24.66
CA ILE A 23 -15.24 10.74 24.02
C ILE A 23 -14.93 9.57 24.95
N LEU A 24 -14.33 9.83 26.11
CA LEU A 24 -13.81 8.76 26.97
C LEU A 24 -14.92 7.89 27.54
N GLN A 25 -15.98 8.46 28.11
CA GLN A 25 -17.04 7.68 28.74
C GLN A 25 -17.77 6.74 27.77
N PRO A 26 -18.17 7.17 26.55
CA PRO A 26 -18.72 6.27 25.54
C PRO A 26 -17.78 5.12 25.17
N LEU A 27 -16.50 5.42 24.90
CA LEU A 27 -15.51 4.40 24.55
C LEU A 27 -15.23 3.45 25.73
N ARG A 28 -15.21 3.97 26.95
CA ARG A 28 -15.02 3.16 28.15
C ARG A 28 -16.17 2.18 28.36
N SER A 29 -17.40 2.66 28.27
CA SER A 29 -18.59 1.83 28.46
C SER A 29 -18.74 0.77 27.37
N ASN A 30 -18.34 1.08 26.13
CA ASN A 30 -18.51 0.18 24.99
C ASN A 30 -17.36 -0.83 24.84
N ILE A 31 -16.11 -0.37 24.92
CA ILE A 31 -14.90 -1.16 24.56
C ILE A 31 -13.77 -1.04 25.59
N GLY A 32 -14.08 -0.58 26.81
CA GLY A 32 -13.14 -0.60 27.93
C GLY A 32 -11.99 0.39 27.82
N ALA A 33 -12.18 1.51 27.12
CA ALA A 33 -11.16 2.55 26.97
C ALA A 33 -10.66 3.15 28.29
N ARG A 34 -9.34 3.33 28.36
CA ARG A 34 -8.60 4.04 29.41
C ARG A 34 -7.81 5.20 28.80
N THR A 35 -7.63 6.26 29.58
CA THR A 35 -6.71 7.34 29.20
C THR A 35 -5.30 6.95 29.62
N ILE A 36 -4.35 7.14 28.72
CA ILE A 36 -2.92 6.94 28.94
C ILE A 36 -2.20 8.24 28.60
N ALA A 37 -1.08 8.50 29.29
CA ALA A 37 -0.24 9.64 28.94
C ALA A 37 0.31 9.42 27.52
N PRO A 38 0.15 10.39 26.60
CA PRO A 38 0.86 10.36 25.33
C PRO A 38 2.37 10.21 25.56
N TRP A 39 3.03 9.46 24.68
CA TRP A 39 4.48 9.25 24.74
C TRP A 39 5.24 10.46 24.22
N PHE A 40 4.60 11.25 23.35
CA PHE A 40 5.20 12.39 22.71
C PHE A 40 4.40 13.66 22.97
N ASP A 41 5.14 14.74 23.23
CA ASP A 41 4.59 16.09 23.25
C ASP A 41 4.36 16.60 21.81
N ILE A 42 3.28 17.34 21.64
CA ILE A 42 2.88 18.00 20.39
C ILE A 42 3.41 19.43 20.30
N GLY A 43 3.72 20.08 21.44
CA GLY A 43 4.14 21.48 21.54
C GLY A 43 3.09 22.40 22.19
N THR A 44 3.40 23.70 22.27
CA THR A 44 2.57 24.70 22.97
C THR A 44 1.23 24.95 22.29
N ASP A 45 0.21 25.25 23.10
CA ASP A 45 -1.18 25.55 22.72
C ASP A 45 -2.05 24.35 22.30
N TRP A 46 -1.53 23.13 22.42
CA TRP A 46 -2.27 21.90 22.16
C TRP A 46 -2.34 20.99 23.39
N GLU A 47 -3.54 20.48 23.66
CA GLU A 47 -3.76 19.44 24.64
C GLU A 47 -4.04 18.11 23.92
N THR A 48 -3.35 17.05 24.36
CA THR A 48 -3.39 15.74 23.71
C THR A 48 -3.90 14.66 24.64
N HIS A 49 -4.69 13.76 24.08
CA HIS A 49 -5.25 12.61 24.76
C HIS A 49 -4.97 11.34 23.96
N ARG A 50 -4.44 10.33 24.67
CA ARG A 50 -4.31 8.97 24.16
C ARG A 50 -5.30 8.07 24.88
N PHE A 51 -6.10 7.35 24.11
CA PHE A 51 -7.05 6.37 24.58
C PHE A 51 -6.62 4.99 24.12
N GLU A 52 -6.56 4.04 25.04
CA GLU A 52 -6.28 2.64 24.72
C GLU A 52 -7.45 1.77 25.17
N MET A 53 -7.87 0.87 24.29
CA MET A 53 -9.06 0.06 24.45
C MET A 53 -8.66 -1.34 24.88
N LYS A 54 -9.58 -2.06 25.51
CA LYS A 54 -9.29 -3.43 26.01
C LYS A 54 -8.98 -4.42 24.88
N ASN A 55 -9.46 -4.15 23.67
CA ASN A 55 -9.23 -4.96 22.47
C ASN A 55 -7.92 -4.60 21.72
N GLY A 56 -7.07 -3.75 22.29
CA GLY A 56 -5.83 -3.29 21.67
C GLY A 56 -6.01 -2.16 20.65
N ASP A 57 -7.23 -1.64 20.47
CA ASP A 57 -7.41 -0.43 19.68
C ASP A 57 -6.85 0.79 20.43
N ILE A 58 -6.42 1.78 19.68
CA ILE A 58 -5.98 3.07 20.18
C ILE A 58 -6.67 4.22 19.45
N ALA A 59 -6.79 5.33 20.15
CA ALA A 59 -7.16 6.59 19.56
C ALA A 59 -6.41 7.76 20.18
N LEU A 60 -6.23 8.77 19.35
CA LEU A 60 -5.49 9.99 19.58
C LEU A 60 -6.43 11.17 19.34
N PHE A 61 -6.44 12.09 20.28
CA PHE A 61 -7.21 13.32 20.20
C PHE A 61 -6.33 14.50 20.55
N ALA A 62 -6.19 15.46 19.64
CA ALA A 62 -5.47 16.71 19.87
C ALA A 62 -6.47 17.86 19.77
N ARG A 63 -6.42 18.81 20.70
CA ARG A 63 -7.28 20.00 20.71
C ARG A 63 -6.52 21.26 21.09
N ASN A 64 -7.01 22.40 20.62
CA ASN A 64 -6.69 23.72 21.14
C ASN A 64 -8.02 24.48 21.42
N ASP A 65 -7.95 25.80 21.60
CA ASP A 65 -9.14 26.62 21.89
C ASP A 65 -10.11 26.76 20.69
N GLU A 66 -9.63 26.52 19.47
CA GLU A 66 -10.36 26.76 18.21
C GLU A 66 -10.84 25.46 17.55
N GLU A 67 -10.04 24.40 17.64
CA GLU A 67 -10.24 23.18 16.85
C GLU A 67 -9.70 21.91 17.52
N ALA A 68 -10.12 20.76 16.99
CA ALA A 68 -9.63 19.48 17.41
C ALA A 68 -9.58 18.44 16.29
N TYR A 69 -8.66 17.49 16.45
CA TYR A 69 -8.40 16.39 15.53
C TYR A 69 -8.46 15.05 16.24
N TRP A 70 -9.20 14.11 15.65
CA TRP A 70 -9.30 12.73 16.11
C TRP A 70 -8.69 11.77 15.09
N MET A 71 -7.89 10.82 15.57
CA MET A 71 -7.35 9.70 14.79
C MET A 71 -7.46 8.43 15.62
N GLY A 72 -7.95 7.34 15.05
CA GLY A 72 -7.98 6.09 15.80
C GLY A 72 -8.44 4.91 14.96
N ASN A 73 -8.05 3.72 15.41
CA ASN A 73 -8.39 2.45 14.76
C ASN A 73 -9.57 1.76 15.43
N THR A 74 -10.47 2.57 16.00
CA THR A 74 -11.59 2.11 16.80
C THR A 74 -12.93 2.65 16.29
N GLU A 75 -14.00 2.37 17.02
CA GLU A 75 -15.25 3.09 16.82
C GLU A 75 -15.07 4.59 17.06
N THR A 76 -15.48 5.41 16.09
CA THR A 76 -15.50 6.87 16.27
C THR A 76 -16.61 7.23 17.27
N PRO A 77 -16.37 8.05 18.30
CA PRO A 77 -17.44 8.59 19.15
C PRO A 77 -18.52 9.33 18.35
N SER A 78 -19.78 9.28 18.80
CA SER A 78 -20.91 9.88 18.08
C SER A 78 -20.82 11.40 17.95
N SER A 79 -20.22 12.07 18.94
CA SER A 79 -19.86 13.49 18.92
C SER A 79 -18.95 13.87 17.75
N LEU A 80 -18.28 12.89 17.14
CA LEU A 80 -17.34 13.06 16.03
C LEU A 80 -17.83 12.39 14.73
N TRP A 81 -19.06 11.89 14.62
CA TRP A 81 -19.52 11.18 13.40
C TRP A 81 -19.66 12.08 12.18
N LYS A 82 -20.21 13.30 12.36
CA LYS A 82 -20.49 14.27 11.28
C LYS A 82 -19.30 15.17 10.94
N THR A 83 -18.10 14.73 11.27
CA THR A 83 -16.86 15.46 11.01
C THR A 83 -16.32 15.15 9.62
N ASN A 84 -15.69 16.15 9.00
CA ASN A 84 -14.93 15.99 7.77
C ASN A 84 -13.70 15.11 8.02
N LYS A 85 -13.33 14.31 7.01
CA LYS A 85 -12.15 13.44 7.04
C LYS A 85 -11.01 14.07 6.26
N PHE A 86 -9.83 14.10 6.87
CA PHE A 86 -8.63 14.74 6.33
C PHE A 86 -7.50 13.71 6.20
N ALA A 87 -6.69 13.84 5.16
CA ALA A 87 -5.45 13.08 5.01
C ALA A 87 -4.37 13.63 5.94
N TRP A 88 -3.19 13.00 5.93
CA TRP A 88 -2.07 13.35 6.79
C TRP A 88 -1.47 14.73 6.48
N THR A 89 -1.57 15.16 5.23
CA THR A 89 -1.06 16.45 4.72
C THR A 89 -2.05 17.59 4.88
N ASP A 90 -3.33 17.28 5.12
CA ASP A 90 -4.40 18.29 5.15
C ASP A 90 -4.65 18.85 6.56
N VAL A 91 -3.89 18.38 7.57
CA VAL A 91 -3.97 18.82 8.97
C VAL A 91 -2.68 19.52 9.39
N PRO A 92 -2.68 20.34 10.45
CA PRO A 92 -1.47 21.01 10.92
C PRO A 92 -0.32 20.02 11.16
N TYR A 93 0.87 20.38 10.67
CA TYR A 93 2.04 19.49 10.66
C TYR A 93 2.38 18.91 12.04
N HIS A 94 2.26 19.69 13.11
CA HIS A 94 2.54 19.19 14.46
C HIS A 94 1.51 18.13 14.93
N VAL A 95 0.23 18.25 14.54
CA VAL A 95 -0.80 17.24 14.81
C VAL A 95 -0.50 15.95 14.04
N SER A 96 -0.23 16.04 12.74
CA SER A 96 0.08 14.86 11.92
C SER A 96 1.36 14.17 12.39
N ARG A 97 2.41 14.95 12.66
CA ARG A 97 3.69 14.44 13.20
C ARG A 97 3.51 13.76 14.55
N TRP A 98 2.80 14.38 15.49
CA TRP A 98 2.54 13.81 16.81
C TRP A 98 1.81 12.47 16.68
N ALA A 99 0.70 12.44 15.95
CA ALA A 99 -0.08 11.23 15.76
C ALA A 99 0.73 10.13 15.07
N GLN A 100 1.55 10.49 14.07
CA GLN A 100 2.44 9.54 13.39
C GLN A 100 3.44 8.92 14.37
N ARG A 101 4.05 9.71 15.27
CA ARG A 101 5.01 9.20 16.27
C ARG A 101 4.34 8.26 17.26
N GLU A 102 3.19 8.64 17.80
CA GLU A 102 2.37 7.80 18.69
C GLU A 102 2.02 6.46 18.05
N LEU A 103 1.56 6.49 16.79
CA LEU A 103 1.13 5.31 16.05
C LEU A 103 2.31 4.42 15.64
N LEU A 104 3.44 4.99 15.20
CA LEU A 104 4.65 4.23 14.88
C LEU A 104 5.21 3.54 16.12
N ALA A 105 5.30 4.26 17.22
CA ALA A 105 5.82 3.68 18.45
C ALA A 105 4.89 2.56 18.96
N THR A 106 3.56 2.72 18.83
CA THR A 106 2.61 1.64 19.15
C THR A 106 2.79 0.44 18.21
N LEU A 107 2.93 0.69 16.89
CA LEU A 107 3.20 -0.34 15.89
C LEU A 107 4.46 -1.15 16.24
N HIS A 108 5.52 -0.47 16.65
CA HIS A 108 6.79 -1.07 17.04
C HIS A 108 6.71 -1.80 18.38
N GLU A 109 5.92 -1.31 19.34
CA GLU A 109 5.66 -2.06 20.58
C GLU A 109 4.92 -3.38 20.30
N GLU A 110 3.92 -3.37 19.42
CA GLU A 110 3.11 -4.55 19.07
C GLU A 110 3.86 -5.54 18.15
N ASP A 111 4.56 -5.02 17.14
CA ASP A 111 5.25 -5.79 16.11
C ASP A 111 6.71 -5.31 15.97
N ARG A 112 7.53 -5.53 17.02
CA ARG A 112 8.95 -5.07 17.10
C ARG A 112 9.81 -5.38 15.88
N TRP A 113 9.49 -6.41 15.11
CA TRP A 113 10.23 -6.74 13.89
C TRP A 113 10.13 -5.64 12.82
N LEU A 114 9.14 -4.75 12.89
CA LEU A 114 8.98 -3.58 12.00
C LEU A 114 9.92 -2.42 12.35
N GLU A 115 10.56 -2.42 13.53
CA GLU A 115 11.59 -1.42 13.89
C GLU A 115 12.78 -1.45 12.93
N ASP A 116 13.13 -2.64 12.42
CA ASP A 116 14.18 -2.84 11.43
C ASP A 116 13.81 -2.29 10.03
N TYR A 117 12.55 -1.87 9.83
CA TYR A 117 11.98 -1.44 8.55
C TYR A 117 11.20 -0.11 8.69
N PRO A 118 11.90 1.00 9.00
CA PRO A 118 11.26 2.28 9.29
C PRO A 118 10.51 2.88 8.09
N HIS A 119 11.00 2.70 6.85
CA HIS A 119 10.34 3.27 5.66
C HIS A 119 9.04 2.52 5.36
N ILE A 120 9.01 1.19 5.43
CA ILE A 120 7.79 0.40 5.36
C ILE A 120 6.81 0.75 6.48
N SER A 121 7.32 0.83 7.72
CA SER A 121 6.50 1.17 8.89
C SER A 121 5.81 2.51 8.70
N TRP A 122 6.56 3.50 8.21
CA TRP A 122 6.03 4.82 7.90
C TRP A 122 5.05 4.75 6.72
N TYR A 123 5.47 4.22 5.58
CA TYR A 123 4.71 4.21 4.34
C TYR A 123 3.33 3.58 4.53
N PHE A 124 3.29 2.38 5.11
CA PHE A 124 2.05 1.62 5.35
C PHE A 124 1.39 1.87 6.70
N LEU A 125 1.88 2.81 7.53
CA LEU A 125 1.23 3.17 8.80
C LEU A 125 -0.29 3.33 8.70
N PRO A 126 -0.87 3.97 7.65
CA PRO A 126 -2.30 4.17 7.55
C PRO A 126 -3.11 2.88 7.49
N VAL A 127 -2.52 1.78 6.99
CA VAL A 127 -3.18 0.47 6.87
C VAL A 127 -2.71 -0.49 7.97
N PHE A 128 -1.43 -0.45 8.35
CA PHE A 128 -0.84 -1.20 9.47
C PHE A 128 -1.44 -0.84 10.82
N MET A 129 -1.96 0.36 10.96
CA MET A 129 -2.66 0.77 12.18
C MET A 129 -4.17 0.89 11.98
N SER A 130 -4.72 0.57 10.80
CA SER A 130 -6.17 0.66 10.58
C SER A 130 -6.96 -0.40 11.34
N LYS A 131 -8.22 -0.08 11.69
CA LYS A 131 -9.11 -0.98 12.46
C LYS A 131 -9.19 -2.37 11.86
N ASP A 132 -9.54 -2.43 10.58
CA ASP A 132 -9.79 -3.70 9.90
C ASP A 132 -8.52 -4.23 9.23
N GLY A 133 -7.48 -3.41 9.02
CA GLY A 133 -6.28 -3.83 8.28
C GLY A 133 -5.09 -4.22 9.15
N ARG A 134 -4.98 -3.79 10.42
CA ARG A 134 -3.74 -3.94 11.20
C ARG A 134 -3.24 -5.38 11.25
N GLU A 135 -4.14 -6.33 11.54
CA GLU A 135 -3.75 -7.74 11.68
C GLU A 135 -3.39 -8.34 10.32
N SER A 136 -4.25 -8.14 9.31
CA SER A 136 -4.08 -8.80 8.01
C SER A 136 -2.91 -8.25 7.22
N THR A 137 -2.69 -6.94 7.24
CA THR A 137 -1.60 -6.30 6.48
C THR A 137 -0.25 -6.63 7.10
N ARG A 138 -0.12 -6.58 8.44
CA ARG A 138 1.12 -7.02 9.11
C ARG A 138 1.34 -8.53 8.95
N ALA A 139 0.29 -9.35 9.06
CA ALA A 139 0.38 -10.80 8.81
C ALA A 139 0.79 -11.10 7.36
N PHE A 140 0.34 -10.33 6.38
CA PHE A 140 0.75 -10.51 4.99
C PHE A 140 2.26 -10.36 4.78
N PHE A 141 2.88 -9.36 5.40
CA PHE A 141 4.35 -9.26 5.40
C PHE A 141 4.98 -10.39 6.22
N ARG A 142 4.48 -10.62 7.44
CA ARG A 142 5.09 -11.54 8.41
C ARG A 142 5.04 -13.01 7.99
N GLU A 143 3.94 -13.44 7.41
CA GLU A 143 3.58 -14.85 7.18
C GLU A 143 3.51 -15.20 5.69
N HIS A 144 3.43 -14.20 4.81
CA HIS A 144 3.32 -14.40 3.37
C HIS A 144 4.36 -13.65 2.54
N ALA A 145 5.43 -13.17 3.20
CA ALA A 145 6.59 -12.54 2.56
C ALA A 145 6.18 -11.50 1.50
N ALA A 146 5.16 -10.70 1.83
CA ALA A 146 4.62 -9.66 0.96
C ALA A 146 4.25 -10.12 -0.47
N GLY A 147 3.91 -11.40 -0.64
CA GLY A 147 3.49 -11.97 -1.92
C GLY A 147 4.59 -12.72 -2.69
N PHE A 148 5.82 -12.80 -2.16
CA PHE A 148 6.89 -13.63 -2.73
C PHE A 148 6.84 -15.07 -2.17
N PRO A 149 6.47 -16.09 -2.97
CA PRO A 149 6.17 -17.42 -2.44
C PRO A 149 7.40 -18.24 -2.00
N ASP A 150 8.59 -17.90 -2.51
CA ASP A 150 9.85 -18.64 -2.29
C ASP A 150 10.88 -17.83 -1.48
N ALA A 151 10.40 -16.82 -0.75
CA ALA A 151 11.24 -15.94 0.06
C ALA A 151 10.83 -15.96 1.52
N GLY A 152 11.80 -15.68 2.41
CA GLY A 152 11.53 -15.43 3.81
C GLY A 152 11.02 -14.01 4.04
N ARG A 153 10.32 -13.80 5.18
CA ARG A 153 9.87 -12.47 5.63
C ARG A 153 10.97 -11.42 5.51
N ARG A 154 12.16 -11.69 6.06
CA ARG A 154 13.23 -10.68 6.18
C ARG A 154 13.73 -10.18 4.82
N GLU A 155 13.84 -11.09 3.86
CA GLU A 155 14.32 -10.81 2.50
C GLU A 155 13.27 -10.00 1.74
N ALA A 156 12.02 -10.48 1.72
CA ALA A 156 10.91 -9.80 1.06
C ALA A 156 10.63 -8.41 1.65
N THR A 157 10.64 -8.27 2.99
CA THR A 157 10.46 -6.96 3.62
C THR A 157 11.63 -6.03 3.31
N ARG A 158 12.87 -6.55 3.26
CA ARG A 158 14.04 -5.72 2.92
C ARG A 158 13.99 -5.20 1.50
N PHE A 159 13.58 -6.02 0.53
CA PHE A 159 13.37 -5.60 -0.86
C PHE A 159 12.49 -4.35 -0.95
N PHE A 160 11.34 -4.35 -0.24
CA PHE A 160 10.45 -3.19 -0.24
C PHE A 160 10.99 -2.03 0.61
N GLU A 161 11.69 -2.31 1.71
CA GLU A 161 12.29 -1.27 2.55
C GLU A 161 13.32 -0.44 1.78
N GLU A 162 14.19 -1.12 1.02
CA GLU A 162 15.19 -0.48 0.18
C GLU A 162 14.55 0.37 -0.92
N PHE A 163 13.44 -0.11 -1.50
CA PHE A 163 12.67 0.69 -2.46
C PHE A 163 12.02 1.92 -1.82
N PHE A 164 11.34 1.77 -0.67
CA PHE A 164 10.70 2.91 0.00
C PHE A 164 11.70 3.91 0.57
N ALA A 165 12.94 3.49 0.87
CA ALA A 165 14.01 4.39 1.30
C ALA A 165 14.43 5.40 0.21
N THR A 166 14.07 5.17 -1.06
CA THR A 166 14.30 6.13 -2.15
C THR A 166 13.41 7.36 -2.06
N GLY A 167 12.25 7.26 -1.40
CA GLY A 167 11.26 8.33 -1.29
C GLY A 167 10.46 8.63 -2.57
N VAL A 168 10.65 7.87 -3.65
CA VAL A 168 10.04 8.15 -4.97
C VAL A 168 8.50 8.13 -4.95
N LEU A 169 7.89 7.41 -4.00
CA LEU A 169 6.44 7.34 -3.83
C LEU A 169 5.89 8.11 -2.62
N ASP A 170 6.70 8.92 -1.94
CA ASP A 170 6.33 9.56 -0.67
C ASP A 170 5.17 10.56 -0.84
N GLU A 171 5.17 11.32 -1.93
CA GLU A 171 4.08 12.25 -2.29
C GLU A 171 2.75 11.51 -2.50
N TYR A 172 2.82 10.28 -3.01
CA TYR A 172 1.66 9.45 -3.35
C TYR A 172 1.25 8.49 -2.23
N ARG A 173 1.91 8.56 -1.06
CA ARG A 173 1.72 7.61 0.05
C ARG A 173 0.25 7.40 0.43
N HIS A 174 -0.56 8.46 0.46
CA HIS A 174 -1.98 8.32 0.84
C HIS A 174 -2.74 7.36 -0.09
N VAL A 175 -2.54 7.50 -1.39
CA VAL A 175 -3.21 6.70 -2.42
C VAL A 175 -2.61 5.30 -2.44
N MET A 176 -1.28 5.21 -2.57
CA MET A 176 -0.58 3.97 -2.80
C MET A 176 -0.58 3.03 -1.59
N SER A 177 -0.36 3.54 -0.36
CA SER A 177 -0.47 2.70 0.85
C SER A 177 -1.88 2.12 1.00
N GLY A 178 -2.90 2.84 0.53
CA GLY A 178 -4.29 2.42 0.53
C GLY A 178 -4.58 1.21 -0.37
N LYS A 179 -3.79 0.98 -1.44
CA LYS A 179 -3.96 -0.17 -2.34
C LYS A 179 -3.78 -1.50 -1.64
N LEU A 180 -2.86 -1.58 -0.67
CA LEU A 180 -2.71 -2.77 0.17
C LEU A 180 -4.01 -3.10 0.92
N GLY A 181 -4.81 -2.07 1.22
CA GLY A 181 -6.17 -2.14 1.75
C GLY A 181 -6.28 -2.52 3.23
N THR A 182 -7.51 -2.58 3.70
CA THR A 182 -7.83 -2.69 5.13
C THR A 182 -8.89 -3.77 5.36
N SER A 183 -8.56 -5.05 5.13
CA SER A 183 -9.51 -6.17 5.29
C SER A 183 -9.24 -6.93 6.58
N ASN A 184 -10.25 -7.41 7.29
CA ASN A 184 -10.08 -8.20 8.52
C ASN A 184 -9.48 -9.61 8.30
N HIS A 185 -9.19 -9.98 7.06
CA HIS A 185 -8.54 -11.22 6.68
C HIS A 185 -7.46 -10.94 5.63
N VAL A 186 -6.47 -11.84 5.57
CA VAL A 186 -5.42 -11.78 4.56
C VAL A 186 -6.00 -12.17 3.21
N ASP A 187 -6.17 -11.19 2.33
CA ASP A 187 -6.50 -11.41 0.92
C ASP A 187 -5.20 -11.46 0.10
N ARG A 188 -4.62 -12.66 0.00
CA ARG A 188 -3.33 -12.85 -0.69
C ARG A 188 -3.38 -12.45 -2.16
N VAL A 189 -4.54 -12.58 -2.81
CA VAL A 189 -4.70 -12.24 -4.23
C VAL A 189 -4.57 -10.73 -4.40
N ARG A 190 -5.42 -9.98 -3.71
CA ARG A 190 -5.46 -8.51 -3.80
C ARG A 190 -4.21 -7.86 -3.24
N MET A 191 -3.70 -8.34 -2.11
CA MET A 191 -2.49 -7.79 -1.49
C MET A 191 -1.25 -8.07 -2.35
N SER A 192 -1.12 -9.25 -2.96
CA SER A 192 -0.03 -9.50 -3.91
C SER A 192 -0.19 -8.65 -5.17
N ALA A 193 -1.41 -8.47 -5.69
CA ALA A 193 -1.64 -7.57 -6.83
C ALA A 193 -1.15 -6.14 -6.52
N ALA A 194 -1.51 -5.60 -5.36
CA ALA A 194 -1.03 -4.30 -4.90
C ALA A 194 0.51 -4.27 -4.79
N MET A 195 1.14 -5.29 -4.21
CA MET A 195 2.62 -5.37 -4.17
C MET A 195 3.26 -5.50 -5.56
N GLY A 196 2.55 -6.03 -6.55
CA GLY A 196 3.03 -6.11 -7.93
C GLY A 196 3.20 -4.73 -8.57
N GLU A 197 2.33 -3.79 -8.22
CA GLU A 197 2.51 -2.40 -8.66
C GLU A 197 3.73 -1.73 -8.03
N PHE A 198 4.05 -2.02 -6.76
CA PHE A 198 5.28 -1.50 -6.14
C PHE A 198 6.54 -2.11 -6.77
N ILE A 199 6.47 -3.38 -7.21
CA ILE A 199 7.56 -4.02 -7.97
C ILE A 199 7.72 -3.33 -9.34
N ALA A 200 6.62 -3.04 -10.04
CA ALA A 200 6.67 -2.31 -11.31
C ALA A 200 7.27 -0.90 -11.13
N ALA A 201 6.83 -0.16 -10.10
CA ALA A 201 7.42 1.13 -9.75
C ALA A 201 8.91 1.05 -9.48
N LYS A 202 9.36 0.03 -8.74
CA LYS A 202 10.79 -0.20 -8.50
C LYS A 202 11.54 -0.43 -9.81
N ILE A 203 11.05 -1.32 -10.68
CA ILE A 203 11.67 -1.60 -11.98
C ILE A 203 11.80 -0.33 -12.83
N LEU A 204 10.73 0.49 -12.88
CA LEU A 204 10.75 1.76 -13.62
C LEU A 204 11.77 2.74 -13.02
N THR A 205 11.81 2.84 -11.68
CA THR A 205 12.76 3.71 -10.97
C THR A 205 14.21 3.24 -11.14
N ASP A 206 14.45 1.94 -11.10
CA ASP A 206 15.77 1.33 -11.30
C ASP A 206 16.27 1.55 -12.76
N ALA A 207 15.36 1.75 -13.70
CA ALA A 207 15.64 2.13 -15.09
C ALA A 207 15.64 3.65 -15.32
N ASP A 208 15.81 4.45 -14.25
CA ASP A 208 15.91 5.92 -14.26
C ASP A 208 14.66 6.67 -14.78
N TYR A 209 13.47 6.05 -14.73
CA TYR A 209 12.21 6.76 -15.01
C TYR A 209 11.66 7.46 -13.78
N GLU A 210 11.21 8.71 -13.98
CA GLU A 210 10.29 9.36 -13.05
C GLU A 210 8.90 8.73 -13.18
N ILE A 211 8.24 8.46 -12.05
CA ILE A 211 6.96 7.76 -12.04
C ILE A 211 5.85 8.60 -11.39
N THR A 212 4.70 8.66 -12.06
CA THR A 212 3.44 9.15 -11.48
C THR A 212 2.46 7.98 -11.38
N PRO A 213 2.06 7.53 -10.18
CA PRO A 213 1.03 6.52 -10.03
C PRO A 213 -0.38 7.06 -10.30
N GLU A 214 -1.32 6.16 -10.60
CA GLU A 214 -2.77 6.44 -10.64
C GLU A 214 -3.13 7.61 -11.58
N ILE A 215 -2.57 7.57 -12.79
CA ILE A 215 -2.77 8.64 -13.77
C ILE A 215 -4.16 8.53 -14.38
N GLU A 216 -5.00 9.52 -14.12
CA GLU A 216 -6.29 9.65 -14.80
C GLU A 216 -6.03 10.06 -16.26
N VAL A 217 -6.54 9.26 -17.19
CA VAL A 217 -6.49 9.60 -18.61
C VAL A 217 -7.88 9.98 -19.11
N THR A 218 -7.94 10.54 -20.31
CA THR A 218 -9.15 11.19 -20.87
C THR A 218 -10.39 10.31 -20.96
N THR A 219 -10.25 9.00 -20.80
CA THR A 219 -11.35 8.03 -20.83
C THR A 219 -12.00 7.79 -19.46
N GLY A 220 -11.50 8.40 -18.38
CA GLY A 220 -12.07 8.32 -17.03
C GLY A 220 -11.66 7.07 -16.23
N HIS A 221 -10.77 6.25 -16.76
CA HIS A 221 -10.10 5.17 -16.04
C HIS A 221 -8.67 5.59 -15.68
N SER A 222 -8.20 5.24 -14.47
CA SER A 222 -6.80 5.42 -14.09
C SER A 222 -5.95 4.24 -14.56
N LEU A 223 -4.76 4.55 -15.05
CA LEU A 223 -3.70 3.58 -15.29
C LEU A 223 -2.73 3.57 -14.10
N ASP A 224 -2.08 2.43 -13.88
CA ASP A 224 -1.24 2.25 -12.70
C ASP A 224 -0.09 3.25 -12.64
N TYR A 225 0.61 3.49 -13.75
CA TYR A 225 1.70 4.47 -13.81
C TYR A 225 1.80 5.21 -15.14
N ARG A 226 2.35 6.41 -15.05
CA ARG A 226 3.07 7.08 -16.14
C ARG A 226 4.56 7.06 -15.81
N ALA A 227 5.39 6.67 -16.77
CA ALA A 227 6.85 6.64 -16.69
C ALA A 227 7.44 7.67 -17.66
N GLU A 228 8.27 8.57 -17.14
CA GLU A 228 8.80 9.71 -17.86
C GLU A 228 10.32 9.83 -17.73
N ASP A 229 10.97 10.13 -18.85
CA ASP A 229 12.36 10.59 -18.91
C ASP A 229 12.46 11.79 -19.89
N SER A 230 13.67 12.22 -20.26
CA SER A 230 13.87 13.34 -21.19
C SER A 230 13.31 13.17 -22.60
N ALA A 231 13.06 11.93 -23.05
CA ALA A 231 12.64 11.54 -24.39
C ALA A 231 11.36 10.68 -24.41
N THR A 232 10.99 10.09 -23.28
CA THR A 232 9.98 9.05 -23.14
C THR A 232 8.86 9.53 -22.22
N ASN A 233 7.61 9.30 -22.63
CA ASN A 233 6.44 9.47 -21.79
C ASN A 233 5.46 8.34 -22.11
N ILE A 234 5.45 7.32 -21.26
CA ILE A 234 4.76 6.06 -21.52
C ILE A 234 3.84 5.72 -20.36
N LEU A 235 2.64 5.27 -20.72
CA LEU A 235 1.67 4.75 -19.77
C LEU A 235 1.95 3.27 -19.52
N VAL A 236 1.86 2.84 -18.27
CA VAL A 236 2.10 1.47 -17.84
C VAL A 236 0.91 0.97 -17.04
N GLU A 237 0.41 -0.19 -17.43
CA GLU A 237 -0.61 -0.92 -16.68
C GLU A 237 0.00 -2.20 -16.13
N VAL A 238 -0.26 -2.49 -14.86
CA VAL A 238 0.29 -3.65 -14.17
C VAL A 238 -0.81 -4.70 -13.99
N THR A 239 -0.45 -5.95 -14.25
CA THR A 239 -1.30 -7.09 -13.93
C THR A 239 -0.50 -8.21 -13.32
N ARG A 240 -1.14 -8.97 -12.44
CA ARG A 240 -0.49 -10.04 -11.70
C ARG A 240 -1.27 -11.34 -11.82
N PRO A 241 -0.78 -12.31 -12.62
CA PRO A 241 -1.40 -13.61 -12.73
C PRO A 241 -1.44 -14.34 -11.38
N GLN A 242 -2.57 -14.98 -11.11
CA GLN A 242 -2.68 -15.84 -9.93
C GLN A 242 -1.93 -17.15 -10.15
N PRO A 243 -1.17 -17.65 -9.16
CA PRO A 243 -0.54 -18.95 -9.26
C PRO A 243 -1.62 -20.00 -9.56
N PRO A 244 -1.45 -20.85 -10.58
CA PRO A 244 -2.42 -21.89 -10.87
C PRO A 244 -2.57 -22.78 -9.63
N LYS A 245 -3.81 -22.96 -9.17
CA LYS A 245 -4.07 -23.95 -8.11
C LYS A 245 -3.63 -25.33 -8.64
N ASN A 246 -3.20 -26.23 -7.76
CA ASN A 246 -2.79 -27.62 -8.08
C ASN A 246 -3.82 -28.46 -8.89
N ARG A 247 -4.97 -27.89 -9.28
CA ARG A 247 -6.05 -28.50 -10.07
C ARG A 247 -6.54 -27.65 -11.26
N ALA A 248 -5.87 -26.55 -11.63
CA ALA A 248 -6.28 -25.75 -12.80
C ALA A 248 -5.79 -26.43 -14.09
N ALA A 249 -6.73 -26.88 -14.92
CA ALA A 249 -6.47 -27.66 -16.13
C ALA A 249 -5.63 -26.96 -17.22
N ALA A 250 -5.30 -25.68 -17.04
CA ALA A 250 -4.68 -24.85 -18.09
C ALA A 250 -3.20 -24.46 -17.82
N GLY A 251 -2.68 -24.67 -16.59
CA GLY A 251 -1.26 -24.47 -16.26
C GLY A 251 -0.78 -23.00 -16.17
N PRO A 252 0.52 -22.78 -15.86
CA PRO A 252 1.10 -21.44 -15.66
C PRO A 252 1.00 -20.52 -16.88
N VAL A 253 1.19 -21.09 -18.07
CA VAL A 253 1.10 -20.36 -19.35
C VAL A 253 -0.30 -19.80 -19.60
N ALA A 254 -1.35 -20.57 -19.31
CA ALA A 254 -2.71 -20.08 -19.43
C ALA A 254 -3.02 -19.00 -18.39
N ALA A 255 -2.53 -19.14 -17.16
CA ALA A 255 -2.71 -18.11 -16.14
C ALA A 255 -2.16 -16.74 -16.58
N VAL A 256 -0.98 -16.71 -17.22
CA VAL A 256 -0.40 -15.49 -17.81
C VAL A 256 -1.31 -14.94 -18.91
N ARG A 257 -1.73 -15.79 -19.85
CA ARG A 257 -2.58 -15.40 -20.99
C ARG A 257 -3.94 -14.86 -20.57
N ASP A 258 -4.64 -15.56 -19.70
CA ASP A 258 -6.01 -15.22 -19.28
C ASP A 258 -6.03 -13.93 -18.47
N THR A 259 -5.01 -13.72 -17.63
CA THR A 259 -4.88 -12.51 -16.82
C THR A 259 -4.60 -11.29 -17.70
N ALA A 260 -3.69 -11.44 -18.68
CA ALA A 260 -3.42 -10.38 -19.64
C ALA A 260 -4.67 -10.08 -20.48
N GLU A 261 -5.33 -11.11 -21.02
CA GLU A 261 -6.54 -10.95 -21.84
C GLU A 261 -7.68 -10.24 -21.09
N THR A 262 -7.91 -10.56 -19.81
CA THR A 262 -8.93 -9.91 -18.99
C THR A 262 -8.66 -8.42 -18.83
N LYS A 263 -7.41 -8.02 -18.63
CA LYS A 263 -7.01 -6.62 -18.53
C LYS A 263 -7.13 -5.87 -19.86
N VAL A 264 -6.78 -6.55 -20.95
CA VAL A 264 -6.76 -5.95 -22.29
C VAL A 264 -8.16 -5.67 -22.81
N ASN A 265 -9.09 -6.62 -22.63
CA ASN A 265 -10.48 -6.48 -23.05
C ASN A 265 -11.27 -5.45 -22.22
N GLY A 266 -10.69 -4.92 -21.14
CA GLY A 266 -11.24 -3.84 -20.33
C GLY A 266 -10.46 -2.54 -20.52
N GLN A 267 -9.70 -2.18 -19.49
CA GLN A 267 -9.05 -0.87 -19.34
C GLN A 267 -8.21 -0.46 -20.57
N LEU A 268 -7.36 -1.35 -21.10
CA LEU A 268 -6.42 -0.99 -22.17
C LEU A 268 -7.08 -0.75 -23.54
N ALA A 269 -8.16 -1.47 -23.86
CA ALA A 269 -8.90 -1.26 -25.10
C ALA A 269 -9.55 0.12 -25.14
N GLU A 270 -9.99 0.63 -23.98
CA GLU A 270 -10.58 1.95 -23.85
C GLU A 270 -9.54 3.06 -24.05
N HIS A 271 -8.26 2.81 -23.73
CA HIS A 271 -7.15 3.75 -23.91
C HIS A 271 -6.48 3.74 -25.29
N GLY A 272 -7.10 3.12 -26.30
CA GLY A 272 -6.58 3.09 -27.67
C GLY A 272 -5.28 2.28 -27.82
N GLY A 273 -4.95 1.41 -26.86
CA GLY A 273 -3.77 0.54 -26.92
C GLY A 273 -2.42 1.23 -26.67
N GLY A 274 -2.40 2.46 -26.15
CA GLY A 274 -1.18 3.25 -25.98
C GLY A 274 -0.30 2.93 -24.76
N ALA A 275 -0.72 2.01 -23.89
CA ALA A 275 0.02 1.66 -22.68
C ALA A 275 0.81 0.34 -22.82
N VAL A 276 1.94 0.25 -22.13
CA VAL A 276 2.74 -0.98 -22.01
C VAL A 276 2.14 -1.82 -20.88
N LEU A 277 1.82 -3.09 -21.18
CA LEU A 277 1.35 -4.03 -20.17
C LEU A 277 2.53 -4.67 -19.44
N PHE A 278 2.60 -4.47 -18.14
CA PHE A 278 3.52 -5.14 -17.23
C PHE A 278 2.82 -6.35 -16.61
N VAL A 279 3.29 -7.56 -16.91
CA VAL A 279 2.78 -8.80 -16.32
C VAL A 279 3.75 -9.27 -15.25
N ASP A 280 3.41 -8.98 -14.00
CA ASP A 280 4.18 -9.36 -12.82
C ASP A 280 3.94 -10.83 -12.43
N CYS A 281 4.91 -11.69 -12.68
CA CYS A 281 4.91 -13.10 -12.27
C CYS A 281 5.64 -13.32 -10.92
N SER A 282 5.91 -12.29 -10.12
CA SER A 282 6.63 -12.40 -8.84
C SER A 282 5.89 -13.22 -7.77
N SER A 283 4.60 -13.51 -7.97
CA SER A 283 3.82 -14.44 -7.14
C SER A 283 4.01 -15.91 -7.52
N PHE A 284 4.73 -16.20 -8.61
CA PHE A 284 4.97 -17.56 -9.06
C PHE A 284 6.16 -18.18 -8.31
N ARG A 285 6.00 -19.46 -7.99
CA ARG A 285 7.09 -20.28 -7.51
C ARG A 285 8.10 -20.56 -8.62
N ASP A 286 9.30 -20.99 -8.25
CA ASP A 286 10.37 -21.28 -9.20
C ASP A 286 9.95 -22.25 -10.31
N ASP A 287 9.26 -23.34 -9.97
CA ASP A 287 8.75 -24.32 -10.95
C ASP A 287 7.71 -23.70 -11.91
N VAL A 288 6.79 -22.90 -11.37
CA VAL A 288 5.74 -22.20 -12.14
C VAL A 288 6.36 -21.16 -13.08
N TRP A 289 7.33 -20.38 -12.60
CA TRP A 289 8.05 -19.41 -13.41
C TRP A 289 8.90 -20.08 -14.48
N ASN A 290 9.62 -21.16 -14.15
CA ASN A 290 10.44 -21.89 -15.12
C ASN A 290 9.63 -22.39 -16.32
N ALA A 291 8.38 -22.80 -16.12
CA ALA A 291 7.47 -23.14 -17.20
C ALA A 291 7.12 -21.92 -18.08
N VAL A 292 6.82 -20.76 -17.48
CA VAL A 292 6.56 -19.52 -18.22
C VAL A 292 7.81 -19.04 -18.97
N ARG A 293 8.97 -19.11 -18.33
CA ARG A 293 10.28 -18.73 -18.86
C ARG A 293 10.67 -19.57 -20.08
N GLY A 294 10.38 -20.87 -20.05
CA GLY A 294 10.67 -21.78 -21.15
C GLY A 294 9.75 -21.60 -22.37
N GLU A 295 8.47 -21.31 -22.13
CA GLU A 295 7.46 -21.19 -23.20
C GLU A 295 7.30 -19.76 -23.74
N GLN A 296 7.64 -18.76 -22.93
CA GLN A 296 7.48 -17.32 -23.21
C GLN A 296 6.14 -16.99 -23.90
N PRO A 297 4.98 -17.28 -23.26
CA PRO A 297 3.70 -17.14 -23.91
C PRO A 297 3.41 -15.72 -24.38
N ASP A 298 2.76 -15.62 -25.53
CA ASP A 298 2.19 -14.36 -26.03
C ASP A 298 1.01 -13.91 -25.15
N VAL A 299 0.89 -12.60 -24.94
CA VAL A 299 -0.04 -11.98 -23.97
C VAL A 299 -1.18 -11.19 -24.63
N ARG A 300 -1.39 -11.36 -25.94
CA ARG A 300 -2.47 -10.75 -26.77
C ARG A 300 -2.54 -9.22 -26.77
N HIS A 301 -1.73 -8.54 -25.97
CA HIS A 301 -1.46 -7.11 -26.02
C HIS A 301 0.01 -6.86 -26.29
N ARG A 302 0.27 -5.84 -27.10
CA ARG A 302 1.60 -5.41 -27.48
C ARG A 302 1.56 -3.89 -27.55
N PRO A 303 2.47 -3.16 -26.89
CA PRO A 303 3.67 -3.65 -26.19
C PRO A 303 3.42 -4.26 -24.80
N ALA A 304 4.19 -5.30 -24.44
CA ALA A 304 4.14 -5.90 -23.10
C ALA A 304 5.49 -6.45 -22.62
N VAL A 305 5.66 -6.46 -21.30
CA VAL A 305 6.81 -7.03 -20.58
C VAL A 305 6.29 -8.04 -19.56
N VAL A 306 6.78 -9.28 -19.64
CA VAL A 306 6.47 -10.33 -18.65
C VAL A 306 7.71 -10.60 -17.84
N TYR A 307 7.65 -10.42 -16.53
CA TYR A 307 8.82 -10.50 -15.67
C TYR A 307 8.53 -11.19 -14.35
N ARG A 308 9.59 -11.58 -13.65
CA ARG A 308 9.56 -12.02 -12.27
C ARG A 308 10.67 -11.33 -11.51
N ALA A 309 10.31 -10.66 -10.42
CA ALA A 309 11.26 -10.14 -9.45
C ALA A 309 11.50 -11.15 -8.32
N ARG A 310 12.70 -11.10 -7.77
CA ARG A 310 13.14 -11.84 -6.59
C ARG A 310 13.54 -10.86 -5.49
N PRO A 311 13.33 -11.19 -4.20
CA PRO A 311 13.71 -10.30 -3.11
C PRO A 311 15.20 -10.02 -2.94
N ASP A 312 16.08 -10.76 -3.62
CA ASP A 312 17.51 -10.46 -3.73
C ASP A 312 17.84 -9.33 -4.72
N GLY A 313 16.81 -8.75 -5.35
CA GLY A 313 16.93 -7.68 -6.33
C GLY A 313 17.02 -8.17 -7.78
N HIS A 314 17.15 -9.48 -8.02
CA HIS A 314 17.17 -9.99 -9.38
C HIS A 314 15.79 -9.91 -10.04
N VAL A 315 15.74 -9.35 -11.25
CA VAL A 315 14.55 -9.35 -12.10
C VAL A 315 14.92 -9.94 -13.45
N GLU A 316 14.15 -10.91 -13.91
CA GLU A 316 14.29 -11.50 -15.26
C GLU A 316 12.94 -11.51 -15.99
N GLY A 317 12.96 -11.47 -17.32
CA GLY A 317 11.73 -11.41 -18.09
C GLY A 317 11.91 -11.45 -19.61
N TYR A 318 10.81 -11.33 -20.35
CA TYR A 318 10.82 -11.26 -21.82
C TYR A 318 9.85 -10.21 -22.34
N ARG A 319 10.07 -9.76 -23.58
CA ARG A 319 9.26 -8.74 -24.24
C ARG A 319 8.29 -9.34 -25.25
N LYS A 320 7.15 -8.67 -25.47
CA LYS A 320 6.22 -8.94 -26.57
C LYS A 320 5.87 -7.64 -27.31
N GLY A 321 6.17 -7.63 -28.61
CA GLY A 321 6.06 -6.44 -29.45
C GLY A 321 7.22 -5.46 -29.28
N SER A 322 7.07 -4.27 -29.87
CA SER A 322 8.05 -3.18 -29.76
C SER A 322 7.80 -2.39 -28.47
N VAL A 323 8.48 -2.76 -27.40
CA VAL A 323 8.37 -2.12 -26.08
C VAL A 323 9.10 -0.77 -26.13
N PRO A 324 8.40 0.37 -25.99
CA PRO A 324 8.97 1.71 -26.13
C PRO A 324 9.60 2.24 -24.83
N ILE A 325 10.09 1.33 -23.98
CA ILE A 325 10.73 1.64 -22.71
C ILE A 325 11.98 0.77 -22.57
N GLU A 326 13.10 1.42 -22.25
CA GLU A 326 14.40 0.76 -22.07
C GLU A 326 14.46 0.25 -20.63
N LEU A 327 14.67 -1.05 -20.44
CA LEU A 327 14.56 -1.71 -19.13
C LEU A 327 15.76 -2.63 -18.85
N GLU A 328 16.78 -2.60 -19.69
CA GLU A 328 17.96 -3.45 -19.67
C GLU A 328 18.76 -3.30 -18.37
N ASP A 329 18.74 -2.10 -17.79
CA ASP A 329 19.43 -1.80 -16.53
C ASP A 329 18.66 -2.33 -15.30
N ALA A 330 17.36 -2.61 -15.45
CA ALA A 330 16.49 -3.11 -14.38
C ALA A 330 16.06 -4.57 -14.54
N ILE A 331 16.03 -5.11 -15.76
CA ILE A 331 15.56 -6.47 -16.08
C ILE A 331 16.60 -7.21 -16.94
N GLY A 332 17.02 -8.38 -16.47
CA GLY A 332 17.74 -9.35 -17.28
C GLY A 332 16.80 -10.01 -18.29
N PHE A 333 16.78 -9.51 -19.53
CA PHE A 333 15.94 -10.08 -20.57
C PHE A 333 16.43 -11.44 -21.06
N LEU A 334 15.50 -12.37 -21.21
CA LEU A 334 15.73 -13.67 -21.83
C LEU A 334 16.00 -13.48 -23.33
N ASN A 335 17.02 -14.18 -23.83
CA ASN A 335 17.37 -14.21 -25.24
C ASN A 335 16.38 -15.02 -26.09
#